data_AF-A0A857V8W0-F1
#
_entry.id   AF-A0A857V8W0-F1
#
_cell.length_a   1.000
_cell.length_b   1.000
_cell.length_c   1.000
_cell.angle_alpha   90.00
_cell.angle_beta   90.00
_cell.angle_gamma   90.00
#
_symmetry.space_group_name_H-M   'P 1'
#
loop_
_entity.id
_entity.type
_entity.pdbx_description
1 polymer ?
#
loop_
_entity_poly.entity_id
_entity_poly.type
_entity_poly.pdbx_seq_one_letter_code
_entity_poly.pdbx_strand_id
1 'polypeptide(L)'
;MINRLYHHIRRMFDIPSIEEVAAYQHKMPGSIYVKTSYDKKTKFYTATITSLDREKVTALLITESRDAARLVENVNDLLLTYLDIPERIKPSMPRLLPEDIDYASRLIKNTQLVLAK
;
A
#
# COMPACT_ATOMS: atom_id res chain seq x y z
N MET A 1 18.39 26.44 19.91
CA MET A 1 19.29 25.27 19.67
C MET A 1 18.77 23.97 20.31
N ILE A 2 18.00 24.04 21.41
CA ILE A 2 17.42 22.88 22.13
C ILE A 2 16.33 22.12 21.33
N ASN A 3 15.50 22.81 20.54
CA ASN A 3 14.42 22.15 19.78
C ASN A 3 14.91 21.15 18.73
N ARG A 4 16.08 21.38 18.10
CA ARG A 4 16.62 20.43 17.10
C ARG A 4 17.09 19.12 17.73
N LEU A 5 17.63 19.17 18.95
CA LEU A 5 18.06 17.99 19.70
C LEU A 5 16.85 17.16 20.16
N TYR A 6 15.79 17.82 20.64
CA TYR A 6 14.53 17.17 21.04
C TYR A 6 13.85 16.43 19.87
N HIS A 7 13.80 17.03 18.68
CA HIS A 7 13.24 16.36 17.49
C HIS A 7 14.07 15.16 17.04
N HIS A 8 15.40 15.21 17.24
CA HIS A 8 16.30 14.12 16.87
C HIS A 8 16.18 12.92 17.84
N ILE A 9 16.05 13.19 19.14
CA ILE A 9 15.84 12.16 20.17
C ILE A 9 14.45 11.52 20.01
N ARG A 10 13.41 12.31 19.74
CA ARG A 10 12.05 11.78 19.52
C ARG A 10 12.00 10.83 18.32
N ARG A 11 12.71 11.14 17.23
CA ARG A 11 12.87 10.22 16.08
C ARG A 11 13.51 8.88 16.44
N MET A 12 14.44 8.84 17.40
CA MET A 12 15.07 7.58 17.84
C MET A 12 14.10 6.69 18.64
N PHE A 13 13.10 7.28 19.31
CA PHE A 13 12.03 6.54 20.00
C PHE A 13 10.81 6.24 19.10
N ASP A 14 10.74 6.87 17.92
CA ASP A 14 9.68 6.62 16.92
C ASP A 14 10.05 5.49 15.94
N ILE A 15 11.28 4.97 15.98
CA ILE A 15 11.68 3.79 15.18
C ILE A 15 11.13 2.55 15.89
N PRO A 16 10.22 1.80 15.27
CA PRO A 16 9.64 0.64 15.90
C PRO A 16 10.66 -0.47 16.09
N SER A 17 10.54 -1.21 17.19
CA SER A 17 11.38 -2.39 17.43
C SER A 17 11.04 -3.52 16.44
N ILE A 18 11.96 -4.48 16.26
CA ILE A 18 11.73 -5.64 15.39
C ILE A 18 10.52 -6.44 15.89
N GLU A 19 10.38 -6.58 17.21
CA GLU A 19 9.25 -7.27 17.85
C GLU A 19 7.94 -6.53 17.60
N GLU A 20 7.95 -5.20 17.66
CA GLU A 20 6.76 -4.40 17.33
C GLU A 20 6.35 -4.57 15.86
N VAL A 21 7.30 -4.56 14.93
CA VAL A 21 7.01 -4.82 13.50
C VAL A 21 6.51 -6.26 13.30
N ALA A 22 7.15 -7.24 13.95
CA ALA A 22 6.77 -8.65 13.89
C ALA A 22 5.35 -8.88 14.42
N ALA A 23 4.93 -8.11 15.43
CA ALA A 23 3.58 -8.17 15.97
C ALA A 23 2.50 -7.85 14.92
N TYR A 24 2.82 -7.19 13.80
CA TYR A 24 1.86 -6.90 12.74
C TYR A 24 2.02 -7.78 11.49
N GLN A 25 3.03 -8.65 11.42
CA GLN A 25 3.25 -9.51 10.27
C GLN A 25 2.07 -10.46 10.00
N HIS A 26 1.41 -10.94 11.05
CA HIS A 26 0.24 -11.83 10.93
C HIS A 26 -0.98 -11.16 10.30
N LYS A 27 -1.01 -9.81 10.24
CA LYS A 27 -2.08 -9.06 9.57
C LYS A 27 -1.88 -8.95 8.07
N MET A 28 -0.69 -9.30 7.56
CA MET A 28 -0.39 -9.15 6.14
C MET A 28 -1.11 -10.24 5.34
N PRO A 29 -1.91 -9.86 4.33
CA PRO A 29 -2.61 -10.84 3.50
C PRO A 29 -1.61 -11.60 2.63
N GLY A 30 -1.90 -12.86 2.37
CA GLY A 30 -1.12 -13.68 1.44
C GLY A 30 -1.37 -13.33 -0.03
N SER A 31 -2.56 -12.81 -0.34
CA SER A 31 -2.96 -12.41 -1.68
C SER A 31 -3.89 -11.20 -1.68
N ILE A 32 -3.69 -10.31 -2.66
CA ILE A 32 -4.50 -9.11 -2.85
C ILE A 32 -5.01 -9.09 -4.29
N TYR A 33 -6.29 -8.73 -4.44
CA TYR A 33 -6.93 -8.56 -5.73
C TYR A 33 -7.24 -7.09 -5.95
N VAL A 34 -6.60 -6.52 -6.96
CA VAL A 34 -6.76 -5.12 -7.33
C VAL A 34 -7.30 -5.04 -8.74
N LYS A 35 -8.38 -4.28 -8.90
CA LYS A 35 -8.86 -3.81 -10.21
C LYS A 35 -8.22 -2.47 -10.49
N THR A 36 -7.69 -2.30 -11.69
CA THR A 36 -7.07 -1.05 -12.10
C THR A 36 -7.71 -0.55 -13.39
N SER A 37 -7.73 0.77 -13.55
CA SER A 37 -8.18 1.42 -14.78
C SER A 37 -7.34 2.65 -15.06
N TYR A 38 -7.31 3.08 -16.32
CA TYR A 38 -6.65 4.31 -16.74
C TYR A 38 -7.63 5.15 -17.58
N ASP A 39 -7.89 6.37 -17.15
CA ASP A 39 -8.71 7.32 -17.90
C ASP A 39 -7.81 8.17 -18.82
N LYS A 40 -7.96 7.97 -20.12
CA LYS A 40 -7.20 8.71 -21.15
C LYS A 40 -7.52 10.20 -21.21
N LYS A 41 -8.69 10.63 -20.72
CA LYS A 41 -9.12 12.05 -20.71
C LYS A 41 -8.46 12.80 -19.56
N THR A 42 -8.62 12.30 -18.34
CA THR A 42 -8.10 12.94 -17.12
C THR A 42 -6.64 12.58 -16.83
N LYS A 43 -6.10 11.54 -17.48
CA LYS A 43 -4.75 10.99 -17.30
C LYS A 43 -4.52 10.40 -15.90
N PHE A 44 -5.57 9.95 -15.23
CA PHE A 44 -5.49 9.28 -13.95
C PHE A 44 -5.55 7.76 -14.10
N TYR A 45 -4.75 7.09 -13.28
CA TYR A 45 -4.91 5.69 -12.93
C TYR A 45 -5.78 5.60 -11.68
N THR A 46 -6.69 4.63 -11.67
CA THR A 46 -7.51 4.30 -10.50
C THR A 46 -7.26 2.86 -10.13
N ALA A 47 -7.16 2.59 -8.83
CA ALA A 47 -7.04 1.26 -8.27
C ALA A 47 -8.14 1.02 -7.24
N THR A 48 -8.81 -0.13 -7.33
CA THR A 48 -9.85 -0.56 -6.39
C THR A 48 -9.52 -1.96 -5.88
N ILE A 49 -9.46 -2.10 -4.57
CA ILE A 49 -9.16 -3.37 -3.91
C ILE A 49 -10.47 -4.10 -3.70
N THR A 50 -10.60 -5.30 -4.28
CA THR A 50 -11.87 -6.05 -4.24
C THR A 50 -11.86 -7.19 -3.24
N SER A 51 -10.69 -7.77 -2.99
CA SER A 51 -10.57 -8.93 -2.09
C SER A 51 -9.16 -9.08 -1.53
N LEU A 52 -9.08 -9.63 -0.33
CA LEU A 52 -7.87 -10.03 0.39
C LEU A 52 -8.02 -11.51 0.74
N ASP A 53 -7.03 -12.35 0.45
CA ASP A 53 -7.08 -13.79 0.74
C ASP A 53 -8.35 -14.51 0.26
N ARG A 54 -8.86 -14.06 -0.90
CA ARG A 54 -10.11 -14.50 -1.54
C ARG A 54 -11.39 -14.08 -0.82
N GLU A 55 -11.29 -13.39 0.31
CA GLU A 55 -12.42 -12.76 0.98
C GLU A 55 -12.69 -11.38 0.39
N LYS A 56 -13.96 -11.07 0.12
CA LYS A 56 -14.34 -9.76 -0.40
C LYS A 56 -14.18 -8.71 0.69
N VAL A 57 -13.53 -7.61 0.33
CA VAL A 57 -13.48 -6.43 1.19
C VAL A 57 -14.88 -5.79 1.20
N THR A 58 -15.40 -5.54 2.39
CA THR A 58 -16.72 -4.91 2.60
C THR A 58 -16.66 -3.39 2.45
N ALA A 59 -15.52 -2.79 2.78
CA ALA A 59 -15.25 -1.37 2.60
C ALA A 59 -14.92 -1.01 1.15
N LEU A 60 -15.26 0.21 0.73
CA LEU A 60 -14.81 0.76 -0.55
C LEU A 60 -13.36 1.22 -0.42
N LEU A 61 -12.43 0.42 -0.92
CA LEU A 61 -11.00 0.74 -0.97
C LEU A 61 -10.61 1.18 -2.39
N ILE A 62 -10.54 2.49 -2.60
CA ILE A 62 -10.20 3.10 -3.88
C ILE A 62 -9.15 4.20 -3.71
N THR A 63 -8.22 4.28 -4.65
CA THR A 63 -7.25 5.37 -4.75
C THR A 63 -6.94 5.69 -6.21
N GLU A 64 -6.45 6.89 -6.46
CA GLU A 64 -6.04 7.34 -7.78
C GLU A 64 -4.68 8.06 -7.76
N SER A 65 -4.05 8.13 -8.93
CA SER A 65 -2.82 8.88 -9.15
C SER A 65 -2.60 9.12 -10.64
N ARG A 66 -1.91 10.19 -11.01
CA ARG A 66 -1.45 10.42 -12.40
C ARG A 66 -0.19 9.64 -12.75
N ASP A 67 0.56 9.23 -11.73
CA ASP A 67 1.78 8.45 -11.85
C ASP A 67 1.51 7.02 -11.36
N ALA A 68 1.92 6.07 -12.17
CA ALA A 68 1.80 4.64 -11.92
C ALA A 68 2.57 4.21 -10.67
N ALA A 69 3.80 4.70 -10.46
CA ALA A 69 4.59 4.35 -9.29
C ALA A 69 3.91 4.87 -8.01
N ARG A 70 3.45 6.12 -8.03
CA ARG A 70 2.69 6.70 -6.92
C ARG A 70 1.36 5.99 -6.65
N LEU A 71 0.72 5.41 -7.68
CA LEU A 71 -0.48 4.59 -7.47
C LEU A 71 -0.17 3.35 -6.60
N VAL A 72 0.97 2.68 -6.85
CA VAL A 72 1.42 1.53 -6.05
C VAL A 72 1.55 1.92 -4.58
N GLU A 73 2.21 3.06 -4.33
CA GLU A 73 2.43 3.57 -2.98
C GLU A 73 1.10 3.90 -2.28
N ASN A 74 0.19 4.57 -2.98
CA ASN A 74 -1.13 4.90 -2.45
C ASN A 74 -1.94 3.62 -2.13
N VAL A 75 -1.89 2.59 -2.97
CA VAL A 75 -2.59 1.33 -2.70
C VAL A 75 -1.97 0.62 -1.50
N ASN A 76 -0.64 0.61 -1.38
CA ASN A 76 0.04 0.03 -0.23
C ASN A 76 -0.36 0.76 1.07
N ASP A 77 -0.35 2.08 1.08
CA ASP A 77 -0.77 2.87 2.25
C ASP A 77 -2.24 2.65 2.61
N LEU A 78 -3.12 2.61 1.60
CA LEU A 78 -4.54 2.31 1.79
C LEU A 78 -4.75 0.92 2.42
N LEU A 79 -4.03 -0.08 1.96
CA LEU A 79 -4.07 -1.45 2.51
C LEU A 79 -3.59 -1.48 3.96
N LEU A 80 -2.44 -0.90 4.25
CA LEU A 80 -1.90 -0.89 5.61
C LEU A 80 -2.83 -0.15 6.57
N THR A 81 -3.49 0.92 6.10
CA THR A 81 -4.53 1.62 6.85
C THR A 81 -5.73 0.72 7.13
N TYR A 82 -6.23 0.02 6.11
CA TYR A 82 -7.35 -0.91 6.25
C TYR A 82 -7.04 -2.08 7.21
N LEU A 83 -5.78 -2.50 7.29
CA LEU A 83 -5.31 -3.56 8.20
C LEU A 83 -5.02 -3.05 9.62
N ASP A 84 -5.37 -1.81 9.95
CA ASP A 84 -5.10 -1.15 11.23
C ASP A 84 -3.62 -1.24 11.61
N ILE A 85 -2.74 -0.93 10.66
CA ILE A 85 -1.30 -0.82 10.88
C ILE A 85 -0.98 0.63 11.27
N PRO A 86 -0.34 0.86 12.43
CA PRO A 86 -0.02 2.22 12.88
C PRO A 86 0.91 2.96 11.90
N GLU A 87 0.70 4.28 11.73
CA GLU A 87 1.51 5.14 10.85
C GLU A 87 3.02 5.02 11.09
N ARG A 88 3.45 4.84 12.35
CA ARG A 88 4.88 4.67 12.68
C ARG A 88 5.46 3.34 12.18
N ILE A 89 4.61 2.32 12.01
CA ILE A 89 4.99 0.97 11.60
C ILE A 89 4.99 0.84 10.08
N LYS A 90 4.08 1.53 9.38
CA LYS A 90 3.90 1.42 7.92
C LYS A 90 5.21 1.50 7.11
N PRO A 91 6.16 2.43 7.38
CA PRO A 91 7.41 2.53 6.61
C PRO A 91 8.32 1.31 6.77
N SER A 92 8.15 0.54 7.85
CA SER A 92 8.90 -0.68 8.14
C SER A 92 8.21 -1.95 7.63
N MET A 93 7.00 -1.84 7.10
CA MET A 93 6.26 -2.97 6.52
C MET A 93 6.70 -3.23 5.08
N PRO A 94 6.71 -4.50 4.63
CA PRO A 94 6.97 -4.82 3.24
C PRO A 94 5.91 -4.19 2.32
N ARG A 95 6.33 -3.78 1.12
CA ARG A 95 5.39 -3.37 0.08
C ARG A 95 4.56 -4.58 -0.34
N LEU A 96 3.25 -4.41 -0.37
CA LEU A 96 2.27 -5.44 -0.73
C LEU A 96 2.05 -5.55 -2.25
N LEU A 97 2.41 -4.51 -2.99
CA LEU A 97 2.39 -4.50 -4.44
C LEU A 97 3.83 -4.34 -4.99
N PRO A 98 4.20 -5.02 -6.09
CA PRO A 98 5.48 -4.82 -6.75
C PRO A 98 5.61 -3.43 -7.38
N GLU A 99 6.81 -2.85 -7.30
CA GLU A 99 7.15 -1.52 -7.84
C GLU A 99 7.12 -1.51 -9.38
N ASP A 100 7.51 -2.64 -9.98
CA ASP A 100 7.72 -2.78 -11.43
C ASP A 100 6.45 -3.18 -12.19
N ILE A 101 5.26 -2.93 -11.62
CA ILE A 101 4.03 -3.15 -12.38
C ILE A 101 3.99 -2.08 -13.47
N ASP A 102 4.40 -2.47 -14.68
CA ASP A 102 4.08 -1.72 -15.87
C ASP A 102 2.57 -1.80 -16.11
N TYR A 103 1.84 -0.90 -15.46
CA TYR A 103 0.40 -0.78 -15.58
C TYR A 103 0.02 -0.54 -17.05
N ALA A 104 0.86 0.13 -17.86
CA ALA A 104 0.58 0.38 -19.26
C ALA A 104 0.56 -0.91 -20.10
N SER A 105 1.46 -1.87 -19.83
CA SER A 105 1.49 -3.15 -20.56
C SER A 105 0.59 -4.25 -19.97
N ARG A 106 0.34 -4.25 -18.65
CA ARG A 106 -0.55 -5.24 -17.99
C ARG A 106 -2.04 -4.88 -18.03
N LEU A 107 -2.42 -3.60 -18.02
CA LEU A 107 -3.83 -3.16 -18.19
C LEU A 107 -4.42 -3.59 -19.54
N ILE A 108 -3.57 -3.75 -20.57
CA ILE A 108 -3.99 -4.16 -21.91
C ILE A 108 -4.33 -5.66 -21.97
N LYS A 109 -3.82 -6.48 -21.03
CA LYS A 109 -3.94 -7.95 -21.10
C LYS A 109 -4.86 -8.59 -20.07
N ASN A 110 -5.05 -8.05 -18.87
CA ASN A 110 -5.97 -8.64 -17.89
C ASN A 110 -6.50 -7.59 -16.90
N THR A 111 -7.82 -7.52 -16.77
CA THR A 111 -8.57 -6.59 -15.90
C THR A 111 -8.47 -6.91 -14.40
N GLN A 112 -7.67 -7.92 -14.03
CA GLN A 112 -7.44 -8.37 -12.68
C GLN A 112 -5.95 -8.65 -12.50
N LEU A 113 -5.31 -7.90 -11.61
CA LEU A 113 -3.96 -8.20 -11.15
C LEU A 113 -4.08 -9.02 -9.88
N VAL A 114 -3.77 -10.31 -9.95
CA VAL A 114 -3.60 -11.17 -8.78
C VAL A 114 -2.14 -11.03 -8.35
N LEU A 115 -1.92 -10.46 -7.18
CA LEU A 115 -0.60 -10.42 -6.56
C LEU A 115 -0.64 -11.42 -5.41
N ALA A 116 -0.22 -12.64 -5.74
CA ALA A 116 0.13 -13.65 -4.75
C ALA A 116 1.65 -13.60 -4.57
N LYS A 117 2.11 -13.77 -3.34
CA LYS A 117 3.52 -13.97 -3.03
C LYS A 117 4.01 -15.32 -3.58
#